data_AF-A0A4Y2TK15-F1
#
_entry.id   AF-A0A4Y2TK15-F1
#
_cell.length_a   1.000
_cell.length_b   1.000
_cell.length_c   1.000
_cell.angle_alpha   90.00
_cell.angle_beta   90.00
_cell.angle_gamma   90.00
#
_symmetry.space_group_name_H-M   'P 1'
#
loop_
_entity.id
_entity.type
_entity.pdbx_description
1 polymer ?
#
loop_
_entity_poly.entity_id
_entity_poly.type
_entity_poly.pdbx_seq_one_letter_code
_entity_poly.pdbx_strand_id
1 'polypeptide(L)'
;MLQDPSAETFSKQLLDIGDGKVVVHENTGCIKLQTDFCTIIDSQNTLIDRIFPDVHTQYVNHKWLAERAILASKNVDVNGLNLKIQQLLPGDLMSYKSIDAVCDTNETVNYPIEFLNSLDLPGMPPHNLQLKVGSPIILLRNLNPPRLCNGTRLVIKTLMKNVIEAIILNGKFQGQNVLLPRIPMIPTDVPIEFKRTQFPIRLAFAMTINKSQGQTLSVCGLDLETPCFSHGQLYVACSRVGKPSSLFVLAKDGLTKNIVHSIALRD
;
A
#
# COMPACT_ATOMS: atom_id res chain seq x y z
N MET A 1 4.09 32.45 -12.66
CA MET A 1 3.87 31.29 -11.78
C MET A 1 4.50 31.63 -10.45
N LEU A 2 3.69 31.97 -9.43
CA LEU A 2 4.19 32.25 -8.09
C LEU A 2 4.61 30.91 -7.48
N GLN A 3 5.89 30.74 -7.15
CA GLN A 3 6.36 29.63 -6.34
C GLN A 3 5.66 29.71 -4.97
N ASP A 4 4.98 28.64 -4.56
CA ASP A 4 4.36 28.52 -3.24
C ASP A 4 5.49 28.37 -2.20
N PRO A 5 5.74 29.36 -1.31
CA PRO A 5 6.84 29.31 -0.35
C PRO A 5 6.76 28.08 0.59
N SER A 6 5.55 27.56 0.82
CA SER A 6 5.33 26.35 1.59
C SER A 6 5.88 25.11 0.89
N ALA A 7 5.76 25.04 -0.44
CA ALA A 7 6.23 23.90 -1.24
C ALA A 7 7.77 23.87 -1.33
N GLU A 8 8.44 25.03 -1.40
CA GLU A 8 9.90 25.11 -1.37
C GLU A 8 10.46 24.68 -0.02
N THR A 9 9.84 25.15 1.07
CA THR A 9 10.23 24.78 2.44
C THR A 9 10.07 23.28 2.67
N PHE A 10 8.94 22.72 2.24
CA PHE A 10 8.68 21.29 2.30
C PHE A 10 9.69 20.47 1.50
N SER A 11 10.04 20.93 0.29
CA SER A 11 11.04 20.25 -0.55
C SER A 11 12.41 20.23 0.11
N LYS A 12 12.81 21.33 0.76
CA LYS A 12 14.07 21.40 1.51
C LYS A 12 14.07 20.48 2.74
N GLN A 13 13.02 20.52 3.56
CA GLN A 13 12.87 19.62 4.71
C GLN A 13 12.88 18.14 4.30
N LEU A 14 12.24 17.83 3.16
CA LEU A 14 12.24 16.49 2.59
C LEU A 14 13.65 16.05 2.17
N LEU A 15 14.44 16.92 1.54
CA LEU A 15 15.85 16.65 1.22
C LEU A 15 16.69 16.45 2.49
N ASP A 16 16.49 17.26 3.53
CA ASP A 16 17.20 17.11 4.79
C ASP A 16 16.91 15.75 5.45
N ILE A 17 15.67 15.24 5.34
CA ILE A 17 15.31 13.87 5.75
C ILE A 17 16.07 12.84 4.90
N GLY A 18 16.08 13.00 3.57
CA GLY A 18 16.76 12.08 2.65
C GLY A 18 18.27 12.00 2.89
N ASP A 19 18.90 13.14 3.15
CA ASP A 19 20.35 13.28 3.37
C ASP A 19 20.77 12.96 4.81
N GLY A 20 19.82 12.74 5.72
CA GLY A 20 20.11 12.49 7.14
C GLY A 20 20.66 13.71 7.89
N LYS A 21 20.32 14.92 7.43
CA LYS A 21 20.73 16.20 8.05
C LYS A 21 19.84 16.60 9.23
N VAL A 22 18.75 15.87 9.47
CA VAL A 22 17.81 16.11 10.58
C VAL A 22 18.43 15.68 11.91
N VAL A 23 18.25 16.50 12.95
CA VAL A 23 18.73 16.20 14.30
C VAL A 23 18.09 14.92 14.83
N VAL A 24 18.93 13.99 15.26
CA VAL A 24 18.51 12.72 15.88
C VAL A 24 18.61 12.84 17.39
N HIS A 25 17.55 12.47 18.10
CA HIS A 25 17.57 12.43 19.56
C HIS A 25 18.40 11.25 20.06
N GLU A 26 19.53 11.53 20.72
CA GLU A 26 20.52 10.53 21.18
C GLU A 26 19.90 9.38 21.99
N ASN A 27 18.92 9.69 22.86
CA ASN A 27 18.29 8.71 23.73
C ASN A 27 17.35 7.73 23.00
N THR A 28 16.84 8.09 21.82
CA THR A 28 15.82 7.31 21.10
C THR A 28 16.27 6.85 19.71
N GLY A 29 17.33 7.44 19.15
CA GLY A 29 17.73 7.25 17.76
C GLY A 29 16.65 7.69 16.75
N CYS A 30 15.69 8.52 17.18
CA CYS A 30 14.57 8.98 16.37
C CYS A 30 14.71 10.47 16.02
N ILE A 31 14.08 10.86 14.93
CA ILE A 31 13.86 12.27 14.57
C ILE A 31 12.47 12.70 15.03
N LYS A 32 12.32 14.00 15.30
CA LYS A 32 11.02 14.63 15.54
C LYS A 32 10.52 15.27 14.24
N LEU A 33 9.35 14.84 13.77
CA LEU A 33 8.69 15.47 12.64
C LEU A 33 8.17 16.85 13.05
N GLN A 34 8.47 17.86 12.24
CA GLN A 34 8.02 19.22 12.48
C GLN A 34 6.56 19.39 12.04
N THR A 35 5.82 20.26 12.74
CA THR A 35 4.38 20.49 12.52
C THR A 35 4.07 21.27 11.24
N ASP A 36 5.04 22.01 10.72
CA ASP A 36 4.99 22.70 9.43
C ASP A 36 5.33 21.76 8.25
N PHE A 37 5.94 20.59 8.53
CA PHE A 37 6.25 19.56 7.55
C PHE A 37 5.08 18.60 7.28
N CYS A 38 4.31 18.26 8.33
CA CYS A 38 3.17 17.35 8.22
C CYS A 38 2.17 17.55 9.37
N THR A 39 0.95 17.03 9.19
CA THR A 39 -0.04 16.97 10.27
C THR A 39 0.15 15.69 11.07
N ILE A 40 0.57 15.80 12.34
CA ILE A 40 0.69 14.65 13.24
C ILE A 40 -0.69 14.23 13.72
N ILE A 41 -0.95 12.93 13.67
CA ILE A 41 -2.20 12.27 14.06
C ILE A 41 -1.94 11.33 15.24
N ASP A 42 -2.95 11.17 16.08
CA ASP A 42 -2.92 10.47 17.36
C ASP A 42 -3.40 9.01 17.29
N SER A 43 -4.22 8.66 16.31
CA SER A 43 -4.77 7.31 16.16
C SER A 43 -4.95 6.88 14.70
N GLN A 44 -4.98 5.56 14.47
CA GLN A 44 -5.33 5.01 13.16
C GLN A 44 -6.74 5.41 12.69
N ASN A 45 -7.70 5.56 13.59
CA ASN A 45 -9.08 5.97 13.21
C ASN A 45 -9.06 7.38 12.64
N THR A 46 -8.45 8.33 13.36
CA THR A 46 -8.28 9.70 12.91
C THR A 46 -7.52 9.73 11.57
N LEU A 47 -6.50 8.90 11.39
CA LEU A 47 -5.76 8.81 10.12
C LEU A 47 -6.67 8.35 8.98
N ILE A 48 -7.46 7.29 9.20
CA ILE A 48 -8.44 6.80 8.22
C ILE A 48 -9.45 7.88 7.86
N ASP A 49 -10.02 8.58 8.85
CA ASP A 49 -11.03 9.62 8.62
C ASP A 49 -10.46 10.82 7.87
N ARG A 50 -9.19 11.18 8.10
CA ARG A 50 -8.51 12.26 7.36
C ARG A 50 -8.23 11.90 5.91
N ILE A 51 -7.83 10.66 5.65
CA ILE A 51 -7.47 10.23 4.29
C ILE A 51 -8.71 9.82 3.50
N PHE A 52 -9.66 9.13 4.13
CA PHE A 52 -10.88 8.62 3.53
C PHE A 52 -12.15 9.16 4.23
N PRO A 53 -12.35 10.50 4.24
CA PRO A 53 -13.55 11.09 4.84
C PRO A 53 -14.81 10.56 4.15
N ASP A 54 -15.79 10.15 4.95
CA ASP A 54 -17.07 9.61 4.48
C ASP A 54 -16.93 8.47 3.46
N VAL A 55 -15.95 7.57 3.66
CA VAL A 55 -15.65 6.47 2.72
C VAL A 55 -16.89 5.63 2.35
N HIS A 56 -17.82 5.47 3.30
CA HIS A 56 -19.08 4.75 3.11
C HIS A 56 -20.00 5.38 2.04
N THR A 57 -19.81 6.65 1.70
CA THR A 57 -20.49 7.33 0.58
C THR A 57 -19.55 7.60 -0.60
N GLN A 58 -18.30 7.98 -0.33
CA GLN A 58 -17.34 8.41 -1.36
C GLN A 58 -16.70 7.26 -2.16
N TYR A 59 -16.90 6.00 -1.76
CA TYR A 59 -16.31 4.84 -2.45
C TYR A 59 -16.70 4.73 -3.94
N VAL A 60 -17.80 5.36 -4.37
CA VAL A 60 -18.21 5.42 -5.79
C VAL A 60 -17.43 6.47 -6.60
N ASN A 61 -16.73 7.39 -5.93
CA ASN A 61 -15.95 8.44 -6.58
C ASN A 61 -14.55 7.92 -6.90
N HIS A 62 -14.37 7.43 -8.13
CA HIS A 62 -13.11 6.81 -8.56
C HIS A 62 -11.92 7.79 -8.56
N LYS A 63 -12.15 9.06 -8.94
CA LYS A 63 -11.09 10.07 -8.91
C LYS A 63 -10.63 10.32 -7.48
N TRP A 64 -11.58 10.47 -6.56
CA TRP A 64 -11.31 10.61 -5.14
C TRP A 64 -10.49 9.42 -4.62
N LEU A 65 -10.88 8.18 -4.91
CA LEU A 65 -10.11 6.99 -4.51
C LEU A 65 -8.69 6.92 -5.11
N ALA A 66 -8.53 7.35 -6.36
CA ALA A 66 -7.24 7.30 -7.06
C ALA A 66 -6.18 8.19 -6.41
N GLU A 67 -6.59 9.33 -5.88
CA GLU A 67 -5.72 10.39 -5.38
C GLU A 67 -5.19 10.17 -3.95
N ARG A 68 -5.58 9.07 -3.30
CA ARG A 68 -5.29 8.84 -1.87
C ARG A 68 -4.89 7.41 -1.55
N ALA A 69 -4.06 7.26 -0.52
CA ALA A 69 -3.73 5.99 0.10
C ALA A 69 -3.13 6.23 1.50
N ILE A 70 -3.13 5.19 2.33
CA ILE A 70 -2.31 5.12 3.55
C ILE A 70 -1.08 4.26 3.26
N LEU A 71 0.09 4.67 3.74
CA LEU A 71 1.33 3.94 3.58
C LEU A 71 1.83 3.45 4.94
N ALA A 72 2.33 2.23 4.98
CA ALA A 72 2.99 1.69 6.16
C ALA A 72 4.28 0.95 5.78
N SER A 73 5.14 0.70 6.76
CA SER A 73 6.43 0.06 6.52
C SER A 73 6.28 -1.45 6.24
N LYS A 74 5.39 -2.16 6.95
CA LYS A 74 5.22 -3.62 6.84
C LYS A 74 3.88 -4.04 6.24
N ASN A 75 3.87 -5.22 5.61
CA ASN A 75 2.65 -5.79 5.04
C ASN A 75 1.57 -6.10 6.08
N VAL A 76 1.94 -6.47 7.31
CA VAL A 76 0.99 -6.77 8.39
C VAL A 76 0.13 -5.55 8.74
N ASP A 77 0.76 -4.37 8.86
CA ASP A 77 0.08 -3.11 9.16
C ASP A 77 -0.85 -2.71 8.00
N VAL A 78 -0.35 -2.84 6.77
CA VAL A 78 -1.13 -2.61 5.53
C VAL A 78 -2.37 -3.52 5.47
N ASN A 79 -2.22 -4.79 5.80
CA ASN A 79 -3.33 -5.75 5.79
C ASN A 79 -4.39 -5.35 6.84
N GLY A 80 -3.96 -4.97 8.05
CA GLY A 80 -4.84 -4.51 9.12
C GLY A 80 -5.63 -3.26 8.74
N LEU A 81 -4.96 -2.25 8.20
CA LEU A 81 -5.59 -1.01 7.72
C LEU A 81 -6.59 -1.30 6.58
N ASN A 82 -6.21 -2.11 5.60
CA ASN A 82 -7.09 -2.45 4.48
C ASN A 82 -8.37 -3.15 4.94
N LEU A 83 -8.27 -4.11 5.87
CA LEU A 83 -9.43 -4.81 6.43
C LEU A 83 -10.35 -3.84 7.18
N LYS A 84 -9.77 -2.99 8.01
CA LYS A 84 -10.49 -2.00 8.80
C LYS A 84 -11.26 -1.01 7.91
N ILE A 85 -10.63 -0.48 6.86
CA ILE A 85 -11.27 0.46 5.93
C ILE A 85 -12.34 -0.24 5.09
N GLN A 86 -12.09 -1.48 4.63
CA GLN A 86 -13.08 -2.24 3.87
C GLN A 86 -14.36 -2.52 4.67
N GLN A 87 -14.25 -2.70 6.00
CA GLN A 87 -15.43 -2.89 6.86
C GLN A 87 -16.35 -1.66 6.87
N LEU A 88 -15.81 -0.46 6.65
CA LEU A 88 -16.58 0.78 6.58
C LEU A 88 -17.41 0.91 5.29
N LEU A 89 -17.06 0.18 4.23
CA LEU A 89 -17.81 0.23 2.97
C LEU A 89 -19.16 -0.50 3.11
N PRO A 90 -20.23 0.03 2.50
CA PRO A 90 -21.49 -0.71 2.39
C PRO A 90 -21.35 -1.91 1.45
N GLY A 91 -22.35 -2.78 1.46
CA GLY A 91 -22.43 -3.94 0.58
C GLY A 91 -21.78 -5.22 1.14
N ASP A 92 -22.05 -6.32 0.46
CA ASP A 92 -21.72 -7.66 0.92
C ASP A 92 -20.25 -8.00 0.70
N LEU A 93 -19.67 -8.66 1.70
CA LEU A 93 -18.31 -9.19 1.63
C LEU A 93 -18.30 -10.50 0.84
N MET A 94 -17.60 -10.53 -0.29
CA MET A 94 -17.39 -11.75 -1.06
C MET A 94 -16.03 -12.36 -0.73
N SER A 95 -16.01 -13.65 -0.42
CA SER A 95 -14.80 -14.41 -0.13
C SER A 95 -14.43 -15.31 -1.30
N TYR A 96 -13.15 -15.27 -1.68
CA TYR A 96 -12.56 -16.10 -2.71
C TYR A 96 -11.42 -16.91 -2.11
N LYS A 97 -11.64 -18.22 -1.92
CA LYS A 97 -10.57 -19.15 -1.54
C LYS A 97 -9.69 -19.49 -2.74
N SER A 98 -8.38 -19.53 -2.53
CA SER A 98 -7.42 -19.99 -3.52
C SER A 98 -7.43 -21.51 -3.64
N ILE A 99 -6.83 -21.99 -4.73
CA ILE A 99 -6.51 -23.40 -4.91
C ILE A 99 -4.99 -23.51 -4.86
N ASP A 100 -4.49 -24.18 -3.83
CA ASP A 100 -3.07 -24.33 -3.57
C ASP A 100 -2.65 -25.78 -3.84
N ALA A 101 -1.47 -25.97 -4.42
CA ALA A 101 -0.92 -27.29 -4.70
C ALA A 101 0.61 -27.23 -4.67
N VAL A 102 1.26 -28.25 -4.12
CA VAL A 102 2.72 -28.40 -4.22
C VAL A 102 3.09 -28.69 -5.69
N CYS A 103 4.21 -28.15 -6.16
CA CYS A 103 4.70 -28.39 -7.52
C CYS A 103 5.26 -29.81 -7.67
N ASP A 104 5.99 -30.31 -6.66
CA ASP A 104 6.44 -31.70 -6.57
C ASP A 104 5.41 -32.55 -5.79
N THR A 105 4.82 -33.52 -6.47
CA THR A 105 3.84 -34.42 -5.86
C THR A 105 4.43 -35.31 -4.76
N ASN A 106 5.75 -35.58 -4.78
CA ASN A 106 6.42 -36.38 -3.75
C ASN A 106 6.47 -35.64 -2.40
N GLU A 107 6.46 -34.31 -2.44
CA GLU A 107 6.49 -33.43 -1.28
C GLU A 107 5.09 -33.16 -0.70
N THR A 108 4.02 -33.69 -1.30
CA THR A 108 2.62 -33.49 -0.85
C THR A 108 2.40 -33.95 0.59
N VAL A 109 3.10 -35.01 1.01
CA VAL A 109 3.00 -35.53 2.39
C VAL A 109 3.76 -34.63 3.39
N ASN A 110 4.79 -33.93 2.92
CA ASN A 110 5.63 -33.05 3.74
C ASN A 110 5.00 -31.66 3.94
N TYR A 111 4.16 -31.21 3.00
CA TYR A 111 3.50 -29.89 3.06
C TYR A 111 1.97 -30.02 3.02
N PRO A 112 1.32 -30.10 4.19
CA PRO A 112 -0.14 -30.10 4.29
C PRO A 112 -0.77 -28.87 3.63
N ILE A 113 -1.95 -29.03 3.07
CA ILE A 113 -2.65 -27.94 2.37
C ILE A 113 -3.00 -26.78 3.31
N GLU A 114 -3.28 -27.07 4.58
CA GLU A 114 -3.55 -26.08 5.63
C GLU A 114 -2.33 -25.19 5.88
N PHE A 115 -1.14 -25.78 5.82
CA PHE A 115 0.11 -25.04 5.92
C PHE A 115 0.27 -24.09 4.74
N LEU A 116 0.07 -24.57 3.50
CA LEU A 116 0.13 -23.71 2.30
C LEU A 116 -0.89 -22.56 2.37
N ASN A 117 -2.13 -22.86 2.77
CA ASN A 117 -3.21 -21.89 2.90
C ASN A 117 -2.91 -20.81 3.97
N SER A 118 -2.07 -21.11 4.96
CA SER A 118 -1.65 -20.17 6.01
C SER A 118 -0.58 -19.16 5.55
N LEU A 119 0.11 -19.44 4.44
CA LEU A 119 1.20 -18.60 3.95
C LEU A 119 0.67 -17.28 3.35
N ASP A 120 1.01 -16.16 3.99
CA ASP A 120 0.83 -14.81 3.47
C ASP A 120 2.17 -14.24 2.95
N LEU A 121 2.53 -14.61 1.72
CA LEU A 121 3.82 -14.26 1.13
C LEU A 121 3.78 -12.91 0.38
N PRO A 122 4.84 -12.09 0.46
CA PRO A 122 4.98 -10.89 -0.35
C PRO A 122 4.79 -11.20 -1.85
N GLY A 123 4.02 -10.36 -2.53
CA GLY A 123 3.77 -10.53 -3.97
C GLY A 123 2.85 -11.69 -4.35
N MET A 124 2.32 -12.44 -3.39
CA MET A 124 1.24 -13.42 -3.59
C MET A 124 -0.08 -12.87 -3.05
N PRO A 125 -1.24 -13.23 -3.60
CA PRO A 125 -2.52 -12.94 -2.95
C PRO A 125 -2.73 -13.87 -1.75
N PRO A 126 -3.53 -13.44 -0.76
CA PRO A 126 -3.90 -14.30 0.37
C PRO A 126 -4.73 -15.51 -0.10
N HIS A 127 -4.71 -16.59 0.68
CA HIS A 127 -5.57 -17.76 0.43
C HIS A 127 -7.05 -17.36 0.43
N ASN A 128 -7.50 -16.70 1.49
CA ASN A 128 -8.85 -16.16 1.60
C ASN A 128 -8.85 -14.67 1.22
N LEU A 129 -9.17 -14.38 -0.04
CA LEU A 129 -9.27 -13.01 -0.54
C LEU A 129 -10.71 -12.50 -0.32
N GLN A 130 -10.86 -11.52 0.57
CA GLN A 130 -12.14 -10.92 0.94
C GLN A 130 -12.29 -9.53 0.30
N LEU A 131 -13.37 -9.32 -0.45
CA LEU A 131 -13.56 -8.14 -1.28
C LEU A 131 -14.98 -7.58 -1.16
N LYS A 132 -15.12 -6.26 -1.31
CA LYS A 132 -16.39 -5.56 -1.52
C LYS A 132 -16.31 -4.73 -2.79
N VAL A 133 -17.45 -4.56 -3.47
CA VAL A 133 -17.58 -3.59 -4.57
C VAL A 133 -17.17 -2.20 -4.06
N GLY A 134 -16.46 -1.44 -4.89
CA GLY A 134 -15.92 -0.14 -4.51
C GLY A 134 -14.57 -0.16 -3.81
N SER A 135 -14.05 -1.33 -3.42
CA SER A 135 -12.72 -1.40 -2.79
C SER A 135 -11.62 -1.13 -3.84
N PRO A 136 -10.65 -0.24 -3.55
CA PRO A 136 -9.41 -0.17 -4.30
C PRO A 136 -8.60 -1.45 -4.13
N ILE A 137 -8.02 -1.90 -5.23
CA ILE A 137 -7.13 -3.06 -5.32
C ILE A 137 -5.89 -2.71 -6.12
N ILE A 138 -4.83 -3.49 -5.96
CA ILE A 138 -3.58 -3.36 -6.70
C ILE A 138 -3.20 -4.69 -7.34
N LEU A 139 -2.75 -4.64 -8.59
CA LEU A 139 -2.36 -5.82 -9.35
C LEU A 139 -0.96 -6.31 -8.92
N LEU A 140 -0.78 -7.62 -8.78
CA LEU A 140 0.46 -8.26 -8.32
C LEU A 140 1.31 -8.85 -9.46
N ARG A 141 0.75 -8.94 -10.67
CA ARG A 141 1.39 -9.53 -11.86
C ARG A 141 1.10 -8.72 -13.10
N ASN A 142 1.98 -8.82 -14.08
CA ASN A 142 1.72 -8.29 -15.41
C ASN A 142 0.73 -9.21 -16.12
N LEU A 143 -0.40 -8.66 -16.56
CA LEU A 143 -1.43 -9.39 -17.30
C LEU A 143 -1.51 -8.97 -18.76
N ASN A 144 -1.42 -7.67 -19.02
CA ASN A 144 -1.46 -7.11 -20.37
C ASN A 144 -0.67 -5.79 -20.41
N PRO A 145 0.67 -5.82 -20.41
CA PRO A 145 1.48 -4.62 -20.55
C PRO A 145 1.23 -3.89 -21.87
N PRO A 146 1.28 -2.54 -21.90
CA PRO A 146 1.56 -1.64 -20.77
C PRO A 146 0.32 -1.29 -19.94
N ARG A 147 -0.84 -1.89 -20.22
CA ARG A 147 -2.13 -1.52 -19.62
C ARG A 147 -2.34 -2.06 -18.21
N LEU A 148 -2.05 -3.34 -18.00
CA LEU A 148 -2.24 -4.05 -16.74
C LEU A 148 -0.91 -4.64 -16.28
N CYS A 149 -0.17 -3.82 -15.54
CA CYS A 149 1.13 -4.14 -14.97
C CYS A 149 1.05 -4.32 -13.44
N ASN A 150 2.02 -4.99 -12.85
CA ASN A 150 2.21 -5.03 -11.41
C ASN A 150 2.24 -3.59 -10.84
N GLY A 151 1.47 -3.34 -9.79
CA GLY A 151 1.32 -2.02 -9.19
C GLY A 151 0.16 -1.19 -9.77
N THR A 152 -0.51 -1.63 -10.83
CA THR A 152 -1.70 -0.92 -11.35
C THR A 152 -2.79 -0.90 -10.28
N ARG A 153 -3.25 0.30 -9.89
CA ARG A 153 -4.38 0.46 -8.96
C ARG A 153 -5.69 0.43 -9.73
N LEU A 154 -6.64 -0.33 -9.21
CA LEU A 154 -7.97 -0.50 -9.77
C LEU A 154 -9.01 -0.31 -8.67
N VAL A 155 -10.27 -0.12 -9.04
CA VAL A 155 -11.42 -0.20 -8.13
C VAL A 155 -12.37 -1.29 -8.59
N ILE A 156 -12.88 -2.07 -7.66
CA ILE A 156 -13.80 -3.17 -7.96
C ILE A 156 -15.16 -2.58 -8.37
N LYS A 157 -15.63 -2.98 -9.55
CA LYS A 157 -16.95 -2.63 -10.06
C LYS A 157 -17.96 -3.75 -9.84
N THR A 158 -17.58 -4.98 -10.20
CA THR A 158 -18.46 -6.16 -10.10
C THR A 158 -17.67 -7.37 -9.63
N LEU A 159 -18.24 -8.11 -8.68
CA LEU A 159 -17.68 -9.35 -8.15
C LEU A 159 -18.46 -10.53 -8.70
N MET A 160 -17.81 -11.39 -9.50
CA MET A 160 -18.39 -12.62 -10.04
C MET A 160 -17.59 -13.82 -9.55
N LYS A 161 -18.11 -15.04 -9.75
CA LYS A 161 -17.48 -16.27 -9.24
C LYS A 161 -16.03 -16.47 -9.72
N ASN A 162 -15.79 -16.25 -11.02
CA ASN A 162 -14.51 -16.58 -11.67
C ASN A 162 -13.78 -15.37 -12.26
N VAL A 163 -14.42 -14.21 -12.28
CA VAL A 163 -13.91 -12.98 -12.89
C VAL A 163 -14.27 -11.80 -11.99
N ILE A 164 -13.37 -10.84 -11.87
CA ILE A 164 -13.64 -9.54 -11.24
C ILE A 164 -13.63 -8.47 -12.33
N GLU A 165 -14.70 -7.68 -12.39
CA GLU A 165 -14.71 -6.46 -13.21
C GLU A 165 -14.18 -5.30 -12.37
N ALA A 166 -13.19 -4.59 -12.89
CA ALA A 166 -12.56 -3.46 -12.20
C ALA A 166 -12.30 -2.29 -13.15
N ILE A 167 -12.16 -1.09 -12.60
CA ILE A 167 -11.83 0.13 -13.35
C ILE A 167 -10.41 0.57 -12.99
N ILE A 168 -9.61 0.93 -13.99
CA ILE A 168 -8.26 1.47 -13.77
C ILE A 168 -8.35 2.86 -13.12
N LEU A 169 -7.68 3.06 -11.98
CA LEU A 169 -7.75 4.30 -11.21
C LEU A 169 -6.77 5.37 -11.67
N ASN A 170 -5.60 4.98 -12.20
CA ASN A 170 -4.52 5.92 -12.50
C ASN A 170 -3.76 5.59 -13.80
N GLY A 171 -2.93 6.55 -14.22
CA GLY A 171 -2.07 6.43 -15.39
C GLY A 171 -2.81 6.59 -16.73
N LYS A 172 -2.11 6.27 -17.82
CA LYS A 172 -2.56 6.48 -19.21
C LYS A 172 -3.90 5.79 -19.55
N PHE A 173 -4.26 4.74 -18.81
CA PHE A 173 -5.45 3.92 -19.07
C PHE A 173 -6.56 4.14 -18.05
N GLN A 174 -6.51 5.22 -17.27
CA GLN A 174 -7.50 5.57 -16.27
C GLN A 174 -8.94 5.55 -16.84
N GLY A 175 -9.88 5.02 -16.04
CA GLY A 175 -11.30 4.94 -16.37
C GLY A 175 -11.70 3.72 -17.22
N GLN A 176 -10.73 2.96 -17.75
CA GLN A 176 -11.06 1.76 -18.54
C GLN A 176 -11.53 0.61 -17.65
N ASN A 177 -12.59 -0.08 -18.09
CA ASN A 177 -13.03 -1.34 -17.50
C ASN A 177 -12.10 -2.49 -17.91
N VAL A 178 -11.79 -3.38 -16.98
CA VAL A 178 -10.99 -4.58 -17.20
C VAL A 178 -11.61 -5.77 -16.48
N LEU A 179 -11.35 -6.97 -17.01
CA LEU A 179 -11.74 -8.23 -16.40
C LEU A 179 -10.48 -8.93 -15.89
N LEU A 180 -10.50 -9.29 -14.61
CA LEU A 180 -9.39 -9.97 -13.94
C LEU A 180 -9.77 -11.43 -13.72
N PRO A 181 -9.08 -12.39 -14.35
CA PRO A 181 -9.26 -13.80 -14.06
C PRO A 181 -8.41 -14.23 -12.85
N ARG A 182 -8.72 -15.40 -12.30
CA ARG A 182 -7.78 -16.12 -11.44
C ARG A 182 -6.64 -16.65 -12.27
N ILE A 183 -5.41 -16.51 -11.79
CA ILE A 183 -4.22 -17.06 -12.43
C ILE A 183 -3.44 -17.91 -11.44
N PRO A 184 -2.71 -18.93 -11.91
CA PRO A 184 -1.73 -19.59 -11.08
C PRO A 184 -0.51 -18.72 -10.85
N MET A 185 -0.01 -18.68 -9.63
CA MET A 185 1.23 -18.01 -9.25
C MET A 185 2.09 -18.97 -8.44
N ILE A 186 3.39 -18.94 -8.71
CA ILE A 186 4.42 -19.62 -7.92
C ILE A 186 5.19 -18.51 -7.19
N PRO A 187 5.34 -18.58 -5.86
CA PRO A 187 6.16 -17.63 -5.12
C PRO A 187 7.63 -17.84 -5.47
N THR A 188 8.38 -16.75 -5.52
CA THR A 188 9.84 -16.78 -5.59
C THR A 188 10.42 -16.69 -4.19
N ASP A 189 11.68 -17.10 -4.02
CA ASP A 189 12.46 -16.86 -2.79
C ASP A 189 11.87 -17.52 -1.54
N VAL A 190 11.23 -18.68 -1.71
CA VAL A 190 10.76 -19.53 -0.61
C VAL A 190 11.26 -20.97 -0.81
N PRO A 191 11.54 -21.72 0.27
CA PRO A 191 12.04 -23.10 0.15
C PRO A 191 11.03 -24.09 -0.46
N ILE A 192 9.76 -23.69 -0.59
CA ILE A 192 8.66 -24.57 -0.95
C ILE A 192 8.13 -24.15 -2.31
N GLU A 193 8.30 -25.02 -3.30
CA GLU A 193 7.72 -24.83 -4.61
C GLU A 193 6.24 -25.24 -4.57
N PHE A 194 5.35 -24.26 -4.42
CA PHE A 194 3.91 -24.47 -4.53
C PHE A 194 3.26 -23.45 -5.46
N LYS A 195 2.09 -23.81 -5.97
CA LYS A 195 1.29 -23.02 -6.90
C LYS A 195 0.00 -22.61 -6.22
N ARG A 196 -0.28 -21.30 -6.19
CA ARG A 196 -1.55 -20.72 -5.73
C ARG A 196 -2.33 -20.15 -6.90
N THR A 197 -3.52 -20.69 -7.16
CA THR A 197 -4.45 -20.17 -8.17
C THR A 197 -5.46 -19.24 -7.52
N GLN A 198 -5.35 -17.94 -7.83
CA GLN A 198 -6.15 -16.88 -7.22
C GLN A 198 -6.17 -15.63 -8.12
N PHE A 199 -7.07 -14.68 -7.86
CA PHE A 199 -6.96 -13.35 -8.48
C PHE A 199 -5.64 -12.68 -8.09
N PRO A 200 -4.86 -12.15 -9.05
CA PRO A 200 -3.53 -11.62 -8.77
C PRO A 200 -3.59 -10.19 -8.20
N ILE A 201 -4.34 -10.00 -7.12
CA ILE A 201 -4.64 -8.70 -6.53
C ILE A 201 -4.56 -8.72 -5.00
N ARG A 202 -4.40 -7.52 -4.41
CA ARG A 202 -4.62 -7.25 -2.98
C ARG A 202 -5.41 -5.95 -2.83
N LEU A 203 -6.02 -5.75 -1.65
CA LEU A 203 -6.62 -4.46 -1.28
C LEU A 203 -5.56 -3.34 -1.27
N ALA A 204 -5.99 -2.13 -1.61
CA ALA A 204 -5.10 -1.00 -1.83
C ALA A 204 -5.67 0.35 -1.34
N PHE A 205 -6.44 0.33 -0.24
CA PHE A 205 -6.65 1.53 0.57
C PHE A 205 -5.34 1.92 1.25
N ALA A 206 -4.64 0.92 1.78
CA ALA A 206 -3.28 1.02 2.25
C ALA A 206 -2.32 0.20 1.38
N MET A 207 -1.06 0.60 1.30
CA MET A 207 0.02 -0.15 0.65
C MET A 207 1.35 0.05 1.36
N THR A 208 2.34 -0.81 1.12
CA THR A 208 3.65 -0.60 1.71
C THR A 208 4.34 0.59 1.06
N ILE A 209 5.20 1.29 1.82
CA ILE A 209 6.00 2.39 1.28
C ILE A 209 6.76 1.96 0.02
N ASN A 210 7.34 0.76 0.02
CA ASN A 210 8.07 0.23 -1.14
C ASN A 210 7.16 0.05 -2.37
N LYS A 211 5.87 -0.31 -2.18
CA LYS A 211 4.89 -0.43 -3.27
C LYS A 211 4.33 0.92 -3.74
N SER A 212 4.47 1.96 -2.93
CA SER A 212 4.05 3.32 -3.29
C SER A 212 5.03 4.03 -4.23
N GLN A 213 6.24 3.50 -4.40
CA GLN A 213 7.24 4.08 -5.29
C GLN A 213 6.70 4.13 -6.73
N GLY A 214 6.72 5.32 -7.33
CA GLY A 214 6.15 5.56 -8.66
C GLY A 214 4.64 5.80 -8.70
N GLN A 215 3.94 5.74 -7.55
CA GLN A 215 2.56 6.21 -7.43
C GLN A 215 2.54 7.72 -7.16
N THR A 216 1.63 8.43 -7.80
CA THR A 216 1.31 9.83 -7.52
C THR A 216 0.05 9.88 -6.65
N LEU A 217 0.14 10.53 -5.48
CA LEU A 217 -0.98 10.72 -4.56
C LEU A 217 -1.15 12.23 -4.29
N SER A 218 -2.39 12.70 -4.21
CA SER A 218 -2.70 14.08 -3.83
C SER A 218 -2.83 14.25 -2.32
N VAL A 219 -3.19 13.17 -1.62
CA VAL A 219 -3.28 13.11 -0.15
C VAL A 219 -2.73 11.77 0.32
N CYS A 220 -1.88 11.78 1.33
CA CYS A 220 -1.21 10.59 1.82
C CYS A 220 -1.25 10.52 3.35
N GLY A 221 -1.65 9.37 3.87
CA GLY A 221 -1.48 9.03 5.28
C GLY A 221 -0.25 8.16 5.45
N LEU A 222 0.55 8.41 6.47
CA LEU A 222 1.66 7.54 6.88
C LEU A 222 1.36 6.95 8.24
N ASP A 223 1.26 5.62 8.30
CA ASP A 223 1.23 4.88 9.55
C ASP A 223 2.67 4.45 9.90
N LEU A 224 3.23 5.10 10.93
CA LEU A 224 4.57 4.87 11.45
C LEU A 224 4.54 4.30 12.87
N GLU A 225 3.42 3.70 13.32
CA GLU A 225 3.41 2.93 14.57
C GLU A 225 4.47 1.83 14.53
N THR A 226 4.64 1.20 13.36
CA THR A 226 5.83 0.43 13.02
C THR A 226 6.82 1.31 12.27
N PRO A 227 8.01 1.60 12.83
CA PRO A 227 8.97 2.51 12.22
C PRO A 227 9.53 1.98 10.89
N CYS A 228 10.00 2.90 10.05
CA CYS A 228 10.78 2.57 8.86
C CYS A 228 12.04 1.78 9.25
N PHE A 229 12.40 0.79 8.42
CA PHE A 229 13.48 -0.16 8.70
C PHE A 229 14.54 -0.25 7.58
N SER A 230 14.35 0.51 6.49
CA SER A 230 15.27 0.50 5.34
C SER A 230 15.68 1.91 4.94
N HIS A 231 16.82 2.01 4.25
CA HIS A 231 17.39 3.27 3.80
C HIS A 231 16.41 4.09 2.95
N GLY A 232 16.28 5.37 3.27
CA GLY A 232 15.49 6.31 2.47
C GLY A 232 13.99 6.02 2.49
N GLN A 233 13.52 5.03 3.24
CA GLN A 233 12.12 4.62 3.25
C GLN A 233 11.21 5.74 3.73
N LEU A 234 11.61 6.46 4.78
CA LEU A 234 10.85 7.62 5.26
C LEU A 234 10.79 8.74 4.21
N TYR A 235 11.89 9.01 3.51
CA TYR A 235 11.94 9.96 2.40
C TYR A 235 11.00 9.55 1.25
N VAL A 236 11.01 8.27 0.86
CA VAL A 236 10.11 7.75 -0.18
C VAL A 236 8.65 7.93 0.23
N ALA A 237 8.32 7.69 1.50
CA ALA A 237 6.98 7.86 2.03
C ALA A 237 6.51 9.31 2.00
N CYS A 238 7.32 10.24 2.52
CA CYS A 238 6.97 11.66 2.59
C CYS A 238 6.95 12.33 1.20
N SER A 239 7.78 11.88 0.26
CA SER A 239 7.84 12.39 -1.12
C SER A 239 6.62 12.02 -1.98
N ARG A 240 5.64 11.27 -1.45
CA ARG A 240 4.43 10.90 -2.21
C ARG A 240 3.47 12.06 -2.42
N VAL A 241 3.61 13.15 -1.66
CA VAL A 241 2.81 14.37 -1.79
C VAL A 241 3.71 15.58 -2.02
N GLY A 242 3.17 16.63 -2.63
CA GLY A 242 3.92 17.84 -2.97
C GLY A 242 3.85 18.98 -1.95
N LYS A 243 3.10 18.81 -0.85
CA LYS A 243 2.89 19.87 0.14
C LYS A 243 2.59 19.31 1.54
N PRO A 244 2.93 20.05 2.62
CA PRO A 244 2.71 19.62 4.00
C PRO A 244 1.26 19.33 4.35
N SER A 245 0.33 20.15 3.85
CA SER A 245 -1.12 20.04 4.13
C SER A 245 -1.77 18.78 3.57
N SER A 246 -1.06 18.04 2.72
CA SER A 246 -1.49 16.76 2.14
C SER A 246 -0.85 15.54 2.82
N LEU A 247 0.02 15.75 3.82
CA LEU A 247 0.73 14.68 4.53
C LEU A 247 0.21 14.56 5.97
N PHE A 248 -0.41 13.43 6.27
CA PHE A 248 -0.89 13.09 7.62
C PHE A 248 -0.05 11.94 8.16
N VAL A 249 0.51 12.07 9.36
CA VAL A 249 1.43 11.08 9.91
C VAL A 249 0.98 10.63 11.28
N LEU A 250 0.67 9.34 11.42
CA LEU A 250 0.51 8.68 12.70
C LEU A 250 1.89 8.24 13.19
N ALA A 251 2.41 8.96 14.17
CA ALA A 251 3.67 8.66 14.83
C ALA A 251 3.55 9.04 16.31
N LYS A 252 3.91 8.12 17.21
CA LYS A 252 3.86 8.37 18.65
C LYS A 252 4.73 9.58 19.01
N ASP A 253 4.12 10.59 19.61
CA ASP A 253 4.76 11.87 19.93
C ASP A 253 5.45 12.52 18.72
N GLY A 254 5.02 12.25 17.47
CA GLY A 254 5.69 12.73 16.26
C GLY A 254 7.14 12.25 16.09
N LEU A 255 7.55 11.19 16.80
CA LEU A 255 8.89 10.61 16.74
C LEU A 255 8.90 9.42 15.78
N THR A 256 9.94 9.32 14.94
CA THR A 256 10.11 8.18 14.04
C THR A 256 11.58 7.93 13.71
N LYS A 257 11.88 6.73 13.20
CA LYS A 257 13.24 6.37 12.74
C LYS A 257 13.45 6.87 11.32
N ASN A 258 14.55 7.59 11.12
CA ASN A 258 15.07 7.91 9.80
C ASN A 258 16.35 7.13 9.54
N ILE A 259 16.34 6.18 8.60
CA ILE A 259 17.49 5.34 8.29
C ILE A 259 18.13 5.87 7.02
N VAL A 260 19.35 6.41 7.17
CA VAL A 260 20.14 6.97 6.08
C VAL A 260 21.53 6.33 6.10
N HIS A 261 21.91 5.65 5.02
CA HIS A 261 23.25 5.09 4.86
C HIS A 261 24.11 6.08 4.07
N SER A 262 25.14 6.62 4.71
CA SER A 262 26.03 7.63 4.11
C SER A 262 26.76 7.17 2.84
N ILE A 263 26.91 5.86 2.64
CA ILE A 263 27.50 5.28 1.43
C ILE A 263 26.58 5.50 0.21
N ALA A 264 25.26 5.51 0.41
CA ALA A 264 24.28 5.70 -0.65
C ALA A 264 24.05 7.18 -1.05
N LEU A 265 24.72 8.11 -0.36
CA LEU A 265 24.65 9.56 -0.63
C LEU A 265 25.86 10.09 -1.42
N ARG A 266 26.78 9.22 -1.85
CA ARG A 266 28.05 9.59 -2.50
C ARG A 266 28.01 9.56 -4.04
N ASP A 267 26.84 9.34 -4.64
CA ASP A 267 26.64 9.33 -6.09
C ASP A 267 26.13 10.68 -6.60
#